data_AF-A0A7S0H5X4-F1
#
_entry.id   AF-A0A7S0H5X4-F1
#
_cell.length_a   1.000
_cell.length_b   1.000
_cell.length_c   1.000
_cell.angle_alpha   90.00
_cell.angle_beta   90.00
_cell.angle_gamma   90.00
#
_symmetry.space_group_name_H-M   'P 1'
#
loop_
_entity.id
_entity.type
_entity.pdbx_description
1 polymer ?
#
loop_
_entity_poly.entity_id
_entity_poly.type
_entity_poly.pdbx_seq_one_letter_code
_entity_poly.pdbx_strand_id
1 'polypeptide(L)'
;NAIKLITQNPAVLRSPARTVRGAWMTLSDLLGSSMVLTLVSKNPDVLRTPSKTIREAFRALAFCVGSESLATEIICRSPSMVRVSADKMMKVYKRVADKVGRSRAQAQFGKYPSVFKMGSASLGVWINDLVEQSRNRSEG
;
A
#
# COMPACT_ATOMS: atom_id res chain seq x y z
N ASN A 1 12.37 -1.01 -23.30
CA ASN A 1 11.84 -0.30 -22.10
C ASN A 1 12.80 -0.16 -20.92
N ALA A 2 13.88 -0.95 -20.79
CA ALA A 2 14.83 -0.82 -19.67
C ALA A 2 15.54 0.55 -19.60
N ILE A 3 15.96 1.10 -20.74
CA ILE A 3 16.61 2.42 -20.82
C ILE A 3 15.70 3.51 -20.25
N LYS A 4 14.41 3.52 -20.60
CA LYS A 4 13.42 4.48 -20.09
C LYS A 4 13.29 4.43 -18.56
N LEU A 5 13.26 3.23 -17.97
CA LEU A 5 13.20 3.05 -16.51
C LEU A 5 14.46 3.59 -15.82
N ILE A 6 15.62 3.33 -16.41
CA ILE A 6 16.91 3.81 -15.90
C ILE A 6 16.99 5.34 -15.99
N THR A 7 16.55 5.94 -17.09
CA THR A 7 16.52 7.40 -17.24
C THR A 7 15.54 8.04 -16.26
N GLN A 8 14.38 7.42 -16.03
CA GLN A 8 13.40 7.91 -15.06
C GLN A 8 13.88 7.80 -13.62
N ASN A 9 14.68 6.77 -13.30
CA ASN A 9 15.20 6.58 -11.96
C ASN A 9 16.54 5.82 -11.96
N PRO A 10 17.66 6.55 -12.12
CA PRO A 10 18.98 5.92 -12.17
C PRO A 10 19.37 5.32 -10.82
N ALA A 11 18.71 5.68 -9.72
CA ALA A 11 18.99 5.12 -8.40
C ALA A 11 18.64 3.63 -8.30
N VAL A 12 17.82 3.09 -9.21
CA VAL A 12 17.60 1.64 -9.34
C VAL A 12 18.92 0.91 -9.62
N LEU A 13 19.81 1.49 -10.43
CA LEU A 13 21.12 0.90 -10.76
C LEU A 13 22.07 0.84 -9.55
N ARG A 14 21.83 1.66 -8.52
CA ARG A 14 22.61 1.63 -7.27
C ARG A 14 22.15 0.52 -6.31
N SER A 15 21.03 -0.13 -6.60
CA SER A 15 20.49 -1.18 -5.74
C SER A 15 21.17 -2.52 -6.05
N PRO A 16 21.43 -3.38 -5.05
CA PRO A 16 22.00 -4.69 -5.30
C PRO A 16 21.16 -5.49 -6.31
N ALA A 17 21.79 -6.17 -7.26
CA ALA A 17 21.09 -6.95 -8.28
C ALA A 17 20.12 -7.98 -7.68
N ARG A 18 20.49 -8.60 -6.55
CA ARG A 18 19.63 -9.51 -5.77
C ARG A 18 18.34 -8.84 -5.28
N THR A 19 18.41 -7.56 -4.89
CA THR A 19 17.25 -6.78 -4.43
C THR A 19 16.32 -6.50 -5.59
N VAL A 20 16.85 -6.02 -6.72
CA VAL A 20 16.06 -5.73 -7.93
C VAL A 20 15.37 -7.00 -8.45
N ARG A 21 16.12 -8.10 -8.58
CA ARG A 21 15.58 -9.39 -9.01
C ARG A 21 14.51 -9.92 -8.04
N GLY A 22 14.79 -9.86 -6.73
CA GLY A 22 13.85 -10.31 -5.70
C GLY A 22 12.56 -9.49 -5.68
N ALA A 23 12.67 -8.17 -5.85
CA ALA A 23 11.53 -7.27 -5.95
C ALA A 23 10.68 -7.57 -7.18
N TRP A 24 11.31 -7.72 -8.35
CA TRP A 24 10.63 -8.08 -9.59
C TRP A 24 9.88 -9.39 -9.47
N MET A 25 10.57 -10.47 -9.05
CA MET A 25 9.95 -11.79 -8.90
C MET A 25 8.78 -11.76 -7.91
N THR A 26 8.95 -11.11 -6.76
CA THR A 26 7.89 -11.00 -5.76
C THR A 26 6.69 -10.22 -6.26
N LEU A 27 6.89 -9.10 -6.97
CA LEU A 27 5.78 -8.36 -7.57
C LEU A 27 5.09 -9.19 -8.65
N SER A 28 5.84 -10.00 -9.41
CA SER A 28 5.27 -10.87 -10.46
C SER A 28 4.43 -11.99 -9.85
N ASP A 29 4.88 -12.58 -8.75
CA ASP A 29 4.12 -13.58 -8.01
C ASP A 29 2.80 -13.00 -7.47
N LEU A 30 2.82 -11.76 -6.98
CA LEU A 30 1.66 -11.13 -6.32
C LEU A 30 0.65 -10.52 -7.29
N LEU A 31 1.12 -9.93 -8.39
CA LEU A 31 0.29 -9.11 -9.29
C LEU A 31 0.14 -9.73 -10.68
N GLY A 32 0.96 -10.71 -11.03
CA GLY A 32 1.11 -11.22 -12.39
C GLY A 32 2.06 -10.36 -13.25
N SER A 33 2.80 -11.01 -14.14
CA SER A 33 3.89 -10.41 -14.93
C SER A 33 3.49 -9.18 -15.75
N SER A 34 2.26 -9.13 -16.27
CA SER A 34 1.75 -8.00 -17.06
C SER A 34 1.55 -6.75 -16.22
N MET A 35 1.04 -6.90 -14.98
CA MET A 35 0.81 -5.78 -14.07
C MET A 35 2.11 -5.21 -13.53
N VAL A 36 3.11 -6.05 -13.27
CA VAL A 36 4.44 -5.60 -12.78
C VAL A 36 5.09 -4.63 -13.74
N LEU A 37 5.06 -4.94 -15.05
CA LEU A 37 5.67 -4.05 -16.04
C LEU A 37 5.04 -2.65 -16.01
N THR A 38 3.70 -2.59 -15.92
CA THR A 38 2.95 -1.34 -15.80
C THR A 38 3.31 -0.61 -14.50
N LEU A 39 3.37 -1.33 -13.39
CA LEU A 39 3.67 -0.78 -12.08
C LEU A 39 5.09 -0.19 -12.03
N VAL A 40 6.09 -0.95 -12.48
CA VAL A 40 7.50 -0.53 -12.52
C VAL A 40 7.70 0.64 -13.48
N SER A 41 6.96 0.69 -14.60
CA SER A 41 6.99 1.84 -15.53
C SER A 41 6.43 3.13 -14.92
N LYS A 42 5.49 3.02 -13.98
CA LYS A 42 4.96 4.18 -13.23
C LYS A 42 5.86 4.57 -12.06
N ASN A 43 6.45 3.59 -11.38
CA ASN A 43 7.29 3.83 -10.21
C ASN A 43 8.42 2.81 -10.14
N PRO A 44 9.56 3.07 -10.81
CA PRO A 44 10.70 2.15 -10.83
C PRO A 44 11.37 1.99 -9.45
N ASP A 45 11.12 2.93 -8.54
CA ASP A 45 11.69 2.97 -7.19
C ASP A 45 11.25 1.78 -6.33
N VAL A 46 10.13 1.11 -6.68
CA VAL A 46 9.67 -0.13 -6.03
C VAL A 46 10.70 -1.25 -6.11
N LEU A 47 11.51 -1.30 -7.19
CA LEU A 47 12.53 -2.33 -7.39
C LEU A 47 13.70 -2.23 -6.41
N ARG A 48 13.78 -1.14 -5.67
CA ARG A 48 14.78 -0.91 -4.63
C ARG A 48 14.34 -1.46 -3.27
N THR A 49 13.10 -1.93 -3.18
CA THR A 49 12.50 -2.43 -1.94
C THR A 49 12.81 -3.92 -1.79
N PRO A 50 13.30 -4.38 -0.62
CA PRO A 50 13.52 -5.80 -0.39
C PRO A 50 12.25 -6.64 -0.60
N SER A 51 12.40 -7.82 -1.20
CA SER A 51 11.29 -8.75 -1.47
C SER A 51 10.46 -9.07 -0.22
N LYS A 52 11.13 -9.27 0.92
CA LYS A 52 10.48 -9.50 2.22
C LYS A 52 9.55 -8.34 2.59
N THR A 53 10.04 -7.11 2.49
CA THR A 53 9.25 -5.90 2.78
C THR A 53 8.04 -5.78 1.86
N ILE A 54 8.18 -6.10 0.57
CA ILE A 54 7.07 -6.10 -0.38
C ILE A 54 6.00 -7.13 0.03
N ARG A 55 6.39 -8.37 0.36
CA ARG A 55 5.44 -9.42 0.79
C ARG A 55 4.72 -9.04 2.08
N GLU A 56 5.44 -8.52 3.05
CA GLU A 56 4.86 -8.09 4.33
C GLU A 56 3.90 -6.91 4.16
N ALA A 57 4.29 -5.90 3.36
CA ALA A 57 3.43 -4.77 3.05
C ALA A 57 2.16 -5.20 2.29
N PHE A 58 2.29 -6.12 1.33
CA PHE A 58 1.14 -6.67 0.60
C PHE A 58 0.16 -7.39 1.54
N ARG A 59 0.67 -8.30 2.38
CA ARG A 59 -0.16 -9.06 3.34
C ARG A 59 -0.86 -8.13 4.33
N ALA A 60 -0.13 -7.16 4.88
CA ALA A 60 -0.71 -6.17 5.78
C ALA A 60 -1.80 -5.35 5.07
N LEU A 61 -1.56 -4.89 3.85
CA LEU A 61 -2.56 -4.16 3.07
C LEU A 61 -3.80 -5.02 2.81
N ALA A 62 -3.64 -6.25 2.33
CA ALA A 62 -4.74 -7.19 2.07
C ALA A 62 -5.59 -7.44 3.32
N PHE A 63 -4.95 -7.62 4.47
CA PHE A 63 -5.66 -7.72 5.75
C PHE A 63 -6.43 -6.43 6.08
N CYS A 64 -5.77 -5.27 5.95
CA CYS A 64 -6.36 -3.98 6.31
C CYS A 64 -7.54 -3.57 5.44
N VAL A 65 -7.59 -4.03 4.18
CA VAL A 65 -8.69 -3.76 3.25
C VAL A 65 -9.68 -4.94 3.14
N GLY A 66 -9.35 -6.08 3.74
CA GLY A 66 -10.17 -7.29 3.75
C GLY A 66 -10.18 -8.08 2.44
N SER A 67 -9.27 -7.79 1.50
CA SER A 67 -9.22 -8.46 0.20
C SER A 67 -7.84 -8.34 -0.47
N GLU A 68 -7.31 -9.47 -0.94
CA GLU A 68 -6.10 -9.49 -1.77
C GLU A 68 -6.31 -8.84 -3.13
N SER A 69 -7.48 -9.03 -3.76
CA SER A 69 -7.78 -8.42 -5.07
C SER A 69 -7.81 -6.89 -4.97
N LEU A 70 -8.39 -6.35 -3.89
CA LEU A 70 -8.42 -4.91 -3.64
C LEU A 70 -7.02 -4.37 -3.30
N ALA A 71 -6.21 -5.13 -2.55
CA ALA A 71 -4.80 -4.77 -2.29
C ALA A 71 -3.98 -4.69 -3.58
N THR A 72 -4.16 -5.65 -4.50
CA THR A 72 -3.57 -5.63 -5.84
C THR A 72 -3.99 -4.39 -6.62
N GLU A 73 -5.28 -4.06 -6.64
CA GLU A 73 -5.79 -2.84 -7.31
C GLU A 73 -5.18 -1.57 -6.71
N ILE A 74 -5.09 -1.48 -5.38
CA ILE A 74 -4.50 -0.35 -4.67
C ILE A 74 -3.01 -0.21 -5.02
N ILE A 75 -2.25 -1.31 -5.05
CA ILE A 75 -0.83 -1.29 -5.38
C ILE A 75 -0.60 -0.87 -6.85
N CYS A 76 -1.44 -1.34 -7.77
CA CYS A 76 -1.37 -0.94 -9.17
C CYS A 76 -1.68 0.56 -9.39
N ARG A 77 -2.56 1.14 -8.57
CA ARG A 77 -2.87 2.58 -8.58
C ARG A 77 -1.86 3.43 -7.81
N SER A 78 -1.31 2.90 -6.71
CA SER A 78 -0.36 3.59 -5.84
C SER A 78 0.82 2.67 -5.49
N PRO A 79 1.80 2.52 -6.41
CA PRO A 79 2.90 1.56 -6.24
C PRO A 79 3.74 1.79 -4.98
N SER A 80 3.82 3.02 -4.48
CA SER A 80 4.56 3.33 -3.25
C SER A 80 3.94 2.72 -1.98
N MET A 81 2.75 2.11 -2.06
CA MET A 81 2.16 1.35 -0.96
C MET A 81 2.99 0.15 -0.52
N VAL A 82 3.73 -0.49 -1.42
CA VAL A 82 4.61 -1.64 -1.08
C VAL A 82 5.83 -1.23 -0.23
N ARG A 83 6.05 0.08 -0.04
CA ARG A 83 7.13 0.65 0.77
C ARG A 83 6.67 1.08 2.17
N VAL A 84 5.37 1.09 2.42
CA VAL A 84 4.85 1.37 3.77
C VAL A 84 5.08 0.11 4.60
N SER A 85 5.68 0.26 5.79
CA SER A 85 5.94 -0.90 6.64
C SER A 85 4.64 -1.56 7.10
N ALA A 86 4.64 -2.88 7.15
CA ALA A 86 3.52 -3.67 7.66
C ALA A 86 3.11 -3.21 9.08
N ASP A 87 4.09 -2.97 9.96
CA ASP A 87 3.85 -2.46 11.31
C ASP A 87 3.09 -1.14 11.32
N LYS A 88 3.45 -0.20 10.42
CA LYS A 88 2.74 1.07 10.32
C LYS A 88 1.30 0.84 9.86
N MET A 89 1.09 0.02 8.83
CA MET A 89 -0.26 -0.30 8.34
C MET A 89 -1.12 -0.90 9.46
N MET A 90 -0.58 -1.87 10.19
CA MET A 90 -1.29 -2.55 11.28
C MET A 90 -1.61 -1.63 12.46
N LYS A 91 -0.68 -0.73 12.83
CA LYS A 91 -0.94 0.29 13.87
C LYS A 91 -2.05 1.25 13.46
N VAL A 92 -2.03 1.73 12.22
CA VAL A 92 -3.08 2.59 11.67
C VAL A 92 -4.41 1.85 11.63
N TYR A 93 -4.43 0.61 11.11
CA TYR A 93 -5.62 -0.23 11.05
C TYR A 93 -6.25 -0.43 12.43
N LYS A 94 -5.45 -0.84 13.42
CA LYS A 94 -5.92 -1.07 14.78
C LYS A 94 -6.57 0.20 15.36
N ARG A 95 -5.90 1.34 15.24
CA ARG A 95 -6.41 2.64 15.75
C ARG A 95 -7.76 3.02 15.14
N VAL A 96 -7.96 2.74 13.85
CA VAL A 96 -9.23 3.02 13.15
C VAL A 96 -10.29 1.98 13.51
N ALA A 97 -9.95 0.70 13.48
CA ALA A 97 -10.86 -0.41 13.80
C ALA A 97 -11.38 -0.34 15.24
N ASP A 98 -10.55 0.10 16.19
CA ASP A 98 -10.95 0.31 17.59
C ASP A 98 -11.99 1.44 17.75
N LYS A 99 -12.11 2.35 16.77
CA LYS A 99 -13.05 3.48 16.81
C LYS A 99 -14.33 3.25 16.03
N VAL A 100 -14.25 2.55 14.90
CA VAL A 100 -15.40 2.41 13.97
C VAL A 100 -15.78 0.97 13.65
N GLY A 101 -15.09 0.00 14.24
CA GLY A 101 -15.25 -1.43 13.94
C GLY A 101 -14.49 -1.88 12.70
N ARG A 102 -14.23 -3.21 12.63
CA ARG A 102 -13.40 -3.82 11.58
C ARG A 102 -13.94 -3.64 10.17
N SER A 103 -15.21 -3.98 9.93
CA SER A 103 -15.81 -3.94 8.60
C SER A 103 -15.82 -2.52 8.02
N ARG A 104 -16.13 -1.52 8.85
CA ARG A 104 -16.12 -0.12 8.43
C ARG A 104 -14.70 0.38 8.20
N ALA A 105 -13.74 0.00 9.04
CA ALA A 105 -12.33 0.32 8.82
C ALA A 105 -11.83 -0.23 7.47
N GLN A 106 -12.09 -1.50 7.17
CA GLN A 106 -11.72 -2.13 5.89
C GLN A 106 -12.32 -1.39 4.69
N ALA A 107 -13.61 -1.05 4.74
CA ALA A 107 -14.27 -0.28 3.70
C ALA A 107 -13.62 1.10 3.47
N GLN A 108 -13.16 1.76 4.55
CA GLN A 108 -12.50 3.06 4.45
C GLN A 108 -11.08 2.95 3.91
N PHE A 109 -10.31 1.95 4.30
CA PHE A 109 -8.97 1.72 3.75
C PHE A 109 -9.00 1.35 2.27
N GLY A 110 -10.05 0.68 1.81
CA GLY A 110 -10.30 0.44 0.39
C GLY A 110 -10.47 1.74 -0.42
N LYS A 111 -11.14 2.74 0.16
CA LYS A 111 -11.40 4.04 -0.48
C LYS A 111 -10.22 5.01 -0.35
N TYR A 112 -9.55 5.01 0.79
CA TYR A 112 -8.53 6.00 1.14
C TYR A 112 -7.20 5.34 1.56
N PRO A 113 -6.53 4.57 0.70
CA PRO A 113 -5.28 3.88 1.06
C PRO A 113 -4.12 4.81 1.41
N SER A 114 -4.19 6.09 1.02
CA SER A 114 -3.21 7.11 1.38
C SER A 114 -3.12 7.36 2.89
N VAL A 115 -4.15 6.99 3.67
CA VAL A 115 -4.18 7.14 5.13
C VAL A 115 -3.02 6.42 5.82
N PHE A 116 -2.52 5.32 5.27
CA PHE A 116 -1.35 4.60 5.80
C PHE A 116 -0.05 5.42 5.71
N LYS A 117 -0.02 6.44 4.85
CA LYS A 117 1.12 7.34 4.69
C LYS A 117 1.01 8.59 5.56
N MET A 118 -0.17 8.90 6.11
CA MET A 118 -0.39 10.10 6.93
C MET A 118 0.50 10.14 8.18
N GLY A 119 0.75 11.37 8.65
CA GLY A 119 1.33 11.63 9.96
C GLY A 119 0.29 11.50 11.07
N SER A 120 0.74 11.37 12.31
CA SER A 120 -0.13 11.10 13.47
C SER A 120 -1.22 12.14 13.70
N ALA A 121 -0.95 13.42 13.42
CA ALA A 121 -1.89 14.53 13.55
C ALA A 121 -3.02 14.44 12.52
N SER A 122 -2.67 14.38 11.22
CA SER A 122 -3.65 14.23 10.13
C SER A 122 -4.48 12.95 10.26
N LEU A 123 -3.87 11.86 10.74
CA LEU A 123 -4.59 10.63 11.03
C LEU A 123 -5.61 10.81 12.16
N GLY A 124 -5.27 11.60 13.19
CA GLY A 124 -6.19 11.90 14.29
C GLY A 124 -7.43 12.64 13.82
N VAL A 125 -7.25 13.68 13.00
CA VAL A 125 -8.35 14.45 12.39
C VAL A 125 -9.23 13.54 11.53
N TRP A 126 -8.62 12.77 10.62
CA TRP A 126 -9.36 11.87 9.73
C TRP A 126 -10.17 10.81 10.49
N ILE A 127 -9.65 10.29 11.61
CA ILE A 127 -10.39 9.34 12.47
C ILE A 127 -11.60 10.01 13.11
N ASN A 128 -11.46 11.25 13.60
CA ASN A 128 -12.56 11.97 14.22
C ASN A 128 -13.68 12.23 13.20
N ASP A 129 -13.33 12.72 12.01
CA ASP A 129 -14.28 12.94 10.91
C ASP A 129 -15.04 11.65 10.57
N LEU A 130 -14.33 10.52 10.56
CA LEU A 130 -14.94 9.22 10.27
C LEU A 130 -15.91 8.76 11.37
N VAL A 131 -15.61 9.03 12.63
CA VAL A 131 -16.49 8.74 13.77
C VAL A 131 -17.73 9.63 13.74
N GLU A 132 -17.58 10.92 13.42
CA GLU A 132 -18.71 11.85 13.28
C GLU A 132 -19.65 11.43 12.15
N GLN A 133 -19.11 11.07 10.99
CA GLN A 133 -19.87 10.47 9.89
C GLN A 133 -20.54 9.14 10.25
N SER A 134 -20.12 8.49 11.34
CA SER A 134 -20.74 7.26 11.84
C SER A 134 -21.96 7.55 12.69
N ARG A 135 -21.91 8.60 13.52
CA ARG A 135 -23.02 9.02 14.38
C ARG A 135 -24.20 9.57 13.58
N ASN A 136 -23.92 10.43 12.60
CA ASN A 136 -24.97 11.09 11.82
C ASN A 136 -25.78 10.15 10.90
N ARG A 137 -25.34 8.90 10.69
CA ARG A 137 -26.09 7.88 9.92
C ARG A 137 -26.95 6.97 10.79
N SER A 138 -26.84 7.08 12.11
CA SER A 138 -27.63 6.29 13.06
C SER A 138 -28.87 7.04 13.56
N GLU A 139 -28.99 8.33 13.23
CA GLU A 139 -30.06 9.23 13.69
C GLU A 139 -31.05 9.63 12.56
N GLY A 140 -30.91 9.07 11.36
CA GLY A 140 -31.81 9.29 10.22
C GLY A 140 -32.16 7.99 9.53
#